data_AF-A0A930MA38-F1
#
_entry.id   AF-A0A930MA38-F1
#
_cell.length_a   1.000
_cell.length_b   1.000
_cell.length_c   1.000
_cell.angle_alpha   90.00
_cell.angle_beta   90.00
_cell.angle_gamma   90.00
#
_symmetry.space_group_name_H-M   'P 1'
#
loop_
_entity.id
_entity.type
_entity.pdbx_description
1 polymer ?
#
loop_
_entity_poly.entity_id
_entity_poly.type
_entity_poly.pdbx_seq_one_letter_code
_entity_poly.pdbx_strand_id
1 'polypeptide(L)'
;ILLIGTVVVVLAILLTYWFFGTELGTAIRATGANPHMIRANGVNTDVMIVLGLLLSNGMVAVCGALVAQSNGFADVGMGTGTIVIGLASVIIGEVLFGTRSFKNWLISVVLGSVVYRAVIAIVLQLGMQPNDLKLFTAILVAIALSLPLIQEKYHAMRKGAE
;
A
#
# COMPACT_ATOMS: atom_id res chain seq x y z
N ILE A 1 -19.41 6.63 11.04
CA ILE A 1 -18.04 6.52 10.49
C ILE A 1 -17.80 5.24 9.73
N LEU A 2 -17.97 4.03 10.31
CA LEU A 2 -17.61 2.78 9.63
C LEU A 2 -18.33 2.59 8.28
N LEU A 3 -19.65 2.81 8.21
CA LEU A 3 -20.42 2.63 6.98
C LEU A 3 -20.01 3.62 5.87
N ILE A 4 -19.81 4.90 6.24
CA ILE A 4 -19.34 5.95 5.31
C ILE A 4 -17.91 5.65 4.85
N GLY A 5 -17.02 5.25 5.77
CA GLY A 5 -15.65 4.88 5.46
C GLY A 5 -15.57 3.69 4.51
N THR A 6 -16.38 2.64 4.71
CA THR A 6 -16.44 1.49 3.80
C THR A 6 -16.91 1.90 2.41
N VAL A 7 -17.96 2.73 2.31
CA VAL A 7 -18.44 3.23 1.00
C VAL A 7 -17.36 4.03 0.28
N VAL A 8 -16.67 4.93 0.98
CA VAL A 8 -15.58 5.73 0.39
C VAL A 8 -14.42 4.84 -0.08
N VAL A 9 -14.03 3.84 0.70
CA VAL A 9 -12.96 2.90 0.31
C VAL A 9 -13.36 2.07 -0.91
N VAL A 10 -14.58 1.55 -0.97
CA VAL A 10 -15.07 0.79 -2.12
C VAL A 10 -15.12 1.66 -3.37
N LEU A 11 -15.63 2.89 -3.25
CA LEU A 11 -15.65 3.85 -4.35
C LEU A 11 -14.24 4.20 -4.83
N ALA A 12 -13.30 4.43 -3.91
CA ALA A 12 -11.91 4.70 -4.23
C ALA A 12 -11.30 3.53 -5.04
N ILE A 13 -11.47 2.29 -4.57
CA ILE A 13 -10.98 1.08 -5.26
C ILE A 13 -11.58 0.98 -6.67
N LEU A 14 -12.89 1.18 -6.83
CA LEU A 14 -13.56 1.10 -8.13
C LEU A 14 -13.10 2.21 -9.08
N LEU A 15 -12.97 3.44 -8.59
CA LEU A 15 -12.48 4.58 -9.36
C LEU A 15 -11.03 4.35 -9.80
N THR A 16 -10.15 3.89 -8.90
CA THR A 16 -8.76 3.58 -9.26
C THR A 16 -8.72 2.44 -10.27
N TYR A 17 -9.50 1.39 -10.09
CA TYR A 17 -9.55 0.27 -11.04
C TYR A 17 -9.99 0.71 -12.44
N TRP A 18 -11.05 1.51 -12.52
CA TRP A 18 -11.57 2.02 -13.79
C TRP A 18 -10.63 3.04 -14.43
N PHE A 19 -10.17 4.04 -13.66
CA PHE A 19 -9.29 5.10 -14.13
C PHE A 19 -7.99 4.56 -14.72
N PHE A 20 -7.35 3.61 -14.04
CA PHE A 20 -6.11 2.98 -14.55
C PHE A 20 -6.33 2.09 -15.78
N GLY A 21 -7.59 1.75 -16.11
CA GLY A 21 -7.97 1.08 -17.36
C GLY A 21 -8.18 2.03 -18.55
N THR A 22 -8.24 3.34 -18.33
CA THR A 22 -8.39 4.35 -19.40
C THR A 22 -7.06 4.66 -20.09
N GLU A 23 -7.11 5.30 -21.27
CA GLU A 23 -5.92 5.72 -22.03
C GLU A 23 -4.98 6.60 -21.19
N LEU A 24 -5.54 7.58 -20.47
CA LEU A 24 -4.80 8.43 -19.53
C LEU A 24 -4.16 7.61 -18.39
N GLY A 25 -4.89 6.65 -17.82
CA GLY A 25 -4.37 5.76 -16.78
C GLY A 25 -3.25 4.84 -17.27
N THR A 26 -3.33 4.36 -18.51
CA THR A 26 -2.24 3.58 -19.14
C THR A 26 -1.03 4.46 -19.46
N ALA A 27 -1.25 5.71 -19.88
CA ALA A 27 -0.18 6.66 -20.13
C ALA A 27 0.59 6.98 -18.83
N ILE A 28 -0.10 7.22 -17.72
CA ILE A 28 0.52 7.43 -16.40
C ILE A 28 1.38 6.22 -15.99
N ARG A 29 0.86 4.99 -16.16
CA ARG A 29 1.63 3.76 -15.84
C ARG A 29 2.85 3.61 -16.74
N ALA A 30 2.71 3.89 -18.03
CA ALA A 30 3.80 3.80 -18.97
C ALA A 30 4.85 4.91 -18.74
N THR A 31 4.45 6.10 -18.29
CA THR A 31 5.37 7.16 -17.84
C THR A 31 6.21 6.69 -16.65
N GLY A 32 5.60 5.95 -15.71
CA GLY A 32 6.30 5.35 -14.57
C GLY A 32 7.28 4.24 -14.96
N ALA A 33 6.98 3.46 -15.99
CA ALA A 33 7.84 2.37 -16.47
C ALA A 33 9.01 2.87 -17.33
N ASN A 34 8.73 3.78 -18.28
CA ASN A 34 9.75 4.39 -19.12
C ASN A 34 9.32 5.78 -19.63
N PRO A 35 9.82 6.86 -19.02
CA PRO A 35 9.46 8.22 -19.43
C PRO A 35 10.01 8.57 -20.82
N HIS A 36 11.12 7.97 -21.25
CA HIS A 36 11.72 8.27 -22.55
C HIS A 36 10.84 7.72 -23.69
N MET A 37 10.29 6.52 -23.53
CA MET A 37 9.38 5.89 -24.49
C MET A 37 8.09 6.70 -24.65
N ILE A 38 7.48 7.13 -23.54
CA ILE A 38 6.20 7.86 -23.59
C ILE A 38 6.37 9.27 -24.16
N ARG A 39 7.51 9.91 -23.89
CA ARG A 39 7.86 11.18 -24.51
C ARG A 39 8.06 11.05 -26.03
N ALA A 40 8.65 9.95 -26.49
CA ALA A 40 8.78 9.64 -27.91
C ALA A 40 7.41 9.35 -28.59
N ASN A 41 6.44 8.84 -27.82
CA ASN A 41 5.06 8.63 -28.26
C ASN A 41 4.20 9.92 -28.23
N GLY A 42 4.81 11.09 -28.04
CA GLY A 42 4.11 12.39 -28.14
C GLY A 42 3.32 12.80 -26.90
N VAL A 43 3.45 12.09 -25.78
CA VAL A 43 2.77 12.41 -24.52
C VAL A 43 3.69 13.23 -23.63
N ASN A 44 3.15 14.29 -23.01
CA ASN A 44 3.90 15.10 -22.04
C ASN A 44 4.04 14.35 -20.70
N THR A 45 5.25 13.90 -20.39
CA THR A 45 5.57 13.18 -19.15
C THR A 45 5.37 14.03 -17.89
N ASP A 46 5.67 15.32 -17.95
CA ASP A 46 5.56 16.21 -16.78
C ASP A 46 4.10 16.36 -16.34
N VAL A 47 3.19 16.51 -17.31
CA VAL A 47 1.74 16.56 -17.05
C VAL A 47 1.25 15.25 -16.45
N MET A 48 1.72 14.10 -16.97
CA MET A 48 1.35 12.79 -16.44
C MET A 48 1.85 12.56 -15.01
N ILE A 49 3.06 13.03 -14.68
CA ILE A 49 3.62 12.97 -13.32
C ILE A 49 2.79 13.86 -12.38
N VAL A 50 2.50 15.09 -12.77
CA VAL A 50 1.68 16.01 -11.95
C VAL A 50 0.27 15.45 -11.73
N LEU A 51 -0.36 14.87 -12.76
CA LEU A 51 -1.66 14.21 -12.63
C LEU A 51 -1.60 13.03 -11.65
N GLY A 52 -0.55 12.20 -11.71
CA GLY A 52 -0.34 11.11 -10.76
C GLY A 52 -0.16 11.60 -9.33
N LEU A 53 0.63 12.66 -9.13
CA LEU A 53 0.83 13.30 -7.82
C LEU A 53 -0.47 13.91 -7.28
N LEU A 54 -1.27 14.57 -8.13
CA LEU A 54 -2.55 15.14 -7.74
C LEU A 54 -3.52 14.04 -7.28
N LEU A 55 -3.61 12.94 -8.03
CA LEU A 55 -4.46 11.80 -7.68
C LEU A 55 -4.03 11.18 -6.33
N SER A 56 -2.73 10.95 -6.16
CA SER A 56 -2.15 10.39 -4.93
C SER A 56 -2.44 11.28 -3.72
N ASN A 57 -2.15 12.58 -3.82
CA ASN A 57 -2.39 13.53 -2.73
C ASN A 57 -3.89 13.68 -2.42
N GLY A 58 -4.75 13.64 -3.43
CA GLY A 58 -6.21 13.64 -3.24
C GLY A 58 -6.68 12.44 -2.42
N MET A 59 -6.18 11.24 -2.72
CA MET A 59 -6.51 10.03 -1.96
C MET A 59 -5.97 10.10 -0.52
N VAL A 60 -4.75 10.60 -0.32
CA VAL A 60 -4.16 10.79 1.02
C VAL A 60 -4.99 11.78 1.84
N ALA A 61 -5.46 12.88 1.24
CA ALA A 61 -6.30 13.87 1.91
C ALA A 61 -7.65 13.28 2.36
N VAL A 62 -8.31 12.47 1.50
CA VAL A 62 -9.56 11.78 1.84
C VAL A 62 -9.34 10.79 3.00
N CYS A 63 -8.25 10.01 2.96
CA CYS A 63 -7.88 9.11 4.05
C CYS A 63 -7.62 9.89 5.36
N GLY A 64 -6.88 11.00 5.30
CA GLY A 64 -6.59 11.84 6.45
C GLY A 64 -7.85 12.43 7.09
N ALA A 65 -8.80 12.90 6.27
CA ALA A 65 -10.08 13.42 6.76
C ALA A 65 -10.91 12.34 7.48
N LEU A 66 -10.96 11.12 6.93
CA LEU A 66 -11.64 9.99 7.57
C LEU A 66 -11.00 9.59 8.89
N VAL A 67 -9.67 9.58 8.94
CA VAL A 67 -8.88 9.24 10.13
C VAL A 67 -9.07 10.30 11.23
N ALA A 68 -9.03 11.58 10.90
CA ALA A 68 -9.30 12.67 11.83
C ALA A 68 -10.73 12.60 12.38
N GLN A 69 -11.72 12.32 11.52
CA GLN A 69 -13.11 12.13 11.94
C GLN A 69 -13.28 10.91 12.87
N SER A 70 -12.55 9.82 12.61
CA SER A 70 -12.61 8.62 13.44
C SER A 70 -11.97 8.81 14.82
N ASN A 71 -10.94 9.65 14.94
CA ASN A 71 -10.22 9.85 16.20
C ASN A 71 -10.70 11.08 16.98
N GLY A 72 -11.44 12.00 16.34
CA GLY A 72 -11.99 13.20 17.00
C GLY A 72 -10.97 14.30 17.26
N PHE A 73 -9.71 14.10 16.87
CA PHE A 73 -8.63 15.08 16.92
C PHE A 73 -7.68 14.85 15.74
N ALA A 74 -6.92 15.88 15.38
CA ALA A 74 -5.89 15.82 14.35
C ALA A 74 -4.59 16.40 14.91
N ASP A 75 -3.52 15.60 14.85
CA ASP A 75 -2.18 15.98 15.28
C ASP A 75 -1.16 15.65 14.18
N VAL A 76 -0.06 16.40 14.09
CA VAL A 76 0.97 16.22 13.05
C VAL A 76 1.66 14.85 13.16
N GLY A 77 1.79 14.30 14.38
CA GLY A 77 2.35 12.97 14.63
C GLY A 77 1.44 11.81 14.20
N MET A 78 0.16 12.09 13.93
CA MET A 78 -0.79 11.08 13.47
C MET A 78 -0.52 10.63 12.02
N GLY A 79 -0.02 11.55 11.20
CA GLY A 79 0.27 11.30 9.78
C GLY A 79 1.45 10.36 9.58
N THR A 80 2.53 10.53 10.35
CA THR A 80 3.75 9.72 10.23
C THR A 80 3.49 8.25 10.57
N GLY A 81 2.73 7.97 11.64
CA GLY A 81 2.33 6.62 12.00
C GLY A 81 1.45 5.95 10.92
N THR A 82 0.55 6.71 10.32
CA THR A 82 -0.37 6.21 9.29
C THR A 82 0.38 5.83 7.99
N ILE A 83 1.40 6.60 7.59
CA ILE A 83 2.22 6.28 6.41
C ILE A 83 3.01 4.98 6.62
N VAL A 84 3.64 4.81 7.79
CA VAL A 84 4.42 3.60 8.10
C VAL A 84 3.52 2.35 8.09
N ILE A 85 2.35 2.44 8.72
CA ILE A 85 1.34 1.36 8.70
C ILE A 85 0.89 1.05 7.27
N GLY A 86 0.62 2.09 6.47
CA GLY A 86 0.22 1.95 5.07
C GLY A 86 1.26 1.23 4.23
N LEU A 87 2.52 1.70 4.25
CA LEU A 87 3.61 1.07 3.51
C LEU A 87 3.87 -0.37 3.96
N ALA A 88 3.85 -0.65 5.27
CA ALA A 88 4.03 -2.01 5.79
C ALA A 88 2.92 -2.95 5.28
N SER A 89 1.67 -2.50 5.27
CA SER A 89 0.54 -3.30 4.78
C SER A 89 0.61 -3.62 3.29
N VAL A 90 1.07 -2.67 2.47
CA VAL A 90 1.27 -2.87 1.02
C VAL A 90 2.36 -3.90 0.76
N ILE A 91 3.50 -3.79 1.46
CA ILE A 91 4.62 -4.72 1.30
C ILE A 91 4.21 -6.15 1.71
N ILE A 92 3.50 -6.31 2.83
CA ILE A 92 2.98 -7.61 3.28
C ILE A 92 2.04 -8.23 2.23
N GLY A 93 1.14 -7.43 1.67
CA GLY A 93 0.23 -7.87 0.62
C GLY A 93 0.97 -8.32 -0.64
N GLU A 94 1.97 -7.53 -1.05
CA GLU A 94 2.79 -7.79 -2.24
C GLU A 94 3.54 -9.11 -2.12
N VAL A 95 4.14 -9.36 -0.96
CA VAL A 95 4.88 -10.59 -0.67
C VAL A 95 3.98 -11.83 -0.69
N LEU A 96 2.78 -11.75 -0.10
CA LEU A 96 1.89 -12.91 0.02
C LEU A 96 1.21 -13.31 -1.30
N PHE A 97 0.82 -12.33 -2.12
CA PHE A 97 -0.02 -12.57 -3.30
C PHE A 97 0.65 -12.30 -4.65
N GLY A 98 1.83 -11.66 -4.66
CA GLY A 98 2.64 -11.41 -5.85
C GLY A 98 2.08 -10.35 -6.81
N THR A 99 2.95 -9.77 -7.63
CA THR A 99 2.64 -8.63 -8.54
C THR A 99 2.44 -9.04 -9.99
N ARG A 100 1.60 -10.03 -10.27
CA ARG A 100 1.40 -10.51 -11.65
C ARG A 100 0.48 -9.65 -12.51
N SER A 101 -0.42 -8.86 -11.91
CA SER A 101 -1.39 -8.02 -12.63
C SER A 101 -1.85 -6.85 -11.78
N PHE A 102 -2.33 -5.77 -12.40
CA PHE A 102 -2.90 -4.62 -11.69
C PHE A 102 -4.07 -5.01 -10.78
N LYS A 103 -4.88 -6.01 -11.20
CA LYS A 103 -5.93 -6.60 -10.36
C LYS A 103 -5.35 -7.25 -9.10
N ASN A 104 -4.29 -8.04 -9.28
CA ASN A 104 -3.60 -8.69 -8.17
C ASN A 104 -2.95 -7.66 -7.24
N TRP A 105 -2.45 -6.54 -7.76
CA TRP A 105 -1.89 -5.46 -6.94
C TRP A 105 -2.96 -4.82 -6.04
N LEU A 106 -4.14 -4.51 -6.59
CA LEU A 106 -5.26 -3.98 -5.80
C LEU A 106 -5.71 -4.97 -4.71
N ILE A 107 -5.87 -6.24 -5.07
CA ILE A 107 -6.28 -7.30 -4.14
C ILE A 107 -5.22 -7.53 -3.07
N SER A 108 -3.94 -7.53 -3.46
CA SER A 108 -2.78 -7.64 -2.58
C SER A 108 -2.80 -6.55 -1.51
N VAL A 109 -2.99 -5.28 -1.88
CA VAL A 109 -3.01 -4.16 -0.93
C VAL A 109 -4.14 -4.31 0.08
N VAL A 110 -5.34 -4.68 -0.39
CA VAL A 110 -6.51 -4.89 0.48
C VAL A 110 -6.26 -6.05 1.44
N LEU A 111 -5.84 -7.22 0.94
CA LEU A 111 -5.57 -8.39 1.77
C LEU A 111 -4.38 -8.17 2.72
N GLY A 112 -3.34 -7.47 2.28
CA GLY A 112 -2.19 -7.09 3.10
C GLY A 112 -2.59 -6.23 4.30
N SER A 113 -3.51 -5.30 4.12
CA SER A 113 -4.06 -4.50 5.23
C SER A 113 -4.84 -5.33 6.26
N VAL A 114 -5.58 -6.34 5.80
CA VAL A 114 -6.33 -7.26 6.66
C VAL A 114 -5.37 -8.17 7.43
N VAL A 115 -4.36 -8.73 6.76
CA VAL A 115 -3.33 -9.57 7.38
C VAL A 115 -2.55 -8.77 8.42
N TYR A 116 -2.14 -7.55 8.11
CA TYR A 116 -1.45 -6.67 9.06
C TYR A 116 -2.29 -6.44 10.34
N ARG A 117 -3.59 -6.17 10.18
CA ARG A 117 -4.52 -6.04 11.32
C ARG A 117 -4.70 -7.34 12.10
N ALA A 118 -4.79 -8.48 11.43
CA ALA A 118 -4.90 -9.80 12.07
C ALA A 118 -3.66 -10.12 12.90
N VAL A 119 -2.47 -9.84 12.36
CA VAL A 119 -1.20 -9.98 13.05
C VAL A 119 -1.17 -9.12 14.32
N ILE A 120 -1.53 -7.84 14.23
CA ILE A 120 -1.61 -6.97 15.41
C ILE A 120 -2.59 -7.55 16.44
N ALA A 121 -3.79 -7.96 16.01
CA ALA A 121 -4.82 -8.50 16.92
C ALA A 121 -4.34 -9.75 17.69
N ILE A 122 -3.61 -10.65 17.04
CA ILE A 122 -3.02 -11.84 17.68
C ILE A 122 -1.99 -11.43 18.74
N VAL A 123 -1.14 -10.44 18.42
CA VAL A 123 -0.13 -9.92 19.36
C VAL A 123 -0.80 -9.24 20.57
N LEU A 124 -1.90 -8.53 20.37
CA LEU A 124 -2.69 -7.93 21.47
C LEU A 124 -3.28 -9.01 22.40
N GLN A 125 -3.77 -10.12 21.86
CA GLN A 125 -4.37 -11.20 22.65
C GLN A 125 -3.34 -11.97 23.50
N LEU A 126 -2.05 -11.92 23.15
CA LEU A 126 -0.97 -12.49 23.95
C LEU A 126 -0.58 -11.64 25.17
N GLY A 127 -1.33 -10.56 25.48
CA GLY A 127 -1.33 -9.92 26.80
C GLY A 127 -0.27 -8.84 27.05
N MET A 128 0.41 -8.32 26.02
CA MET A 128 1.36 -7.21 26.17
C MET A 128 0.70 -5.83 26.19
N GLN A 129 1.30 -4.87 26.91
CA GLN A 129 0.81 -3.48 27.03
C GLN A 129 1.00 -2.67 25.73
N PRO A 130 0.04 -1.81 25.32
CA PRO A 130 0.04 -1.05 24.06
C PRO A 130 1.27 -0.17 23.78
N ASN A 131 2.01 0.22 24.81
CA ASN A 131 3.21 1.03 24.66
C ASN A 131 4.46 0.21 24.30
N ASP A 132 4.60 -1.01 24.86
CA ASP A 132 5.62 -2.00 24.45
C ASP A 132 5.25 -2.72 23.15
N LEU A 133 3.95 -2.69 22.80
CA LEU A 133 3.42 -3.26 21.56
C LEU A 133 3.92 -2.56 20.30
N LYS A 134 4.34 -1.29 20.31
CA LYS A 134 4.97 -0.64 19.15
C LYS A 134 6.34 -1.24 18.82
N LEU A 135 7.14 -1.52 19.85
CA LEU A 135 8.44 -2.17 19.68
C LEU A 135 8.27 -3.61 19.21
N PHE A 136 7.31 -4.33 19.80
CA PHE A 136 7.06 -5.72 19.42
C PHE A 136 6.37 -5.87 18.06
N THR A 137 5.47 -4.95 17.68
CA THR A 137 4.95 -4.90 16.30
C THR A 137 6.04 -4.55 15.31
N ALA A 138 6.96 -3.64 15.64
CA ALA A 138 8.11 -3.37 14.76
C ALA A 138 8.99 -4.61 14.59
N ILE A 139 9.28 -5.37 15.66
CA ILE A 139 10.07 -6.61 15.60
C ILE A 139 9.33 -7.70 14.85
N LEU A 140 8.02 -7.89 15.08
CA LEU A 140 7.26 -8.95 14.44
C LEU A 140 6.98 -8.65 12.97
N VAL A 141 6.71 -7.38 12.63
CA VAL A 141 6.69 -6.92 11.24
C VAL A 141 8.07 -7.11 10.61
N ALA A 142 9.17 -6.81 11.32
CA ALA A 142 10.52 -7.05 10.82
C ALA A 142 10.78 -8.55 10.57
N ILE A 143 10.37 -9.45 11.46
CA ILE A 143 10.50 -10.91 11.26
C ILE A 143 9.60 -11.37 10.09
N ALA A 144 8.35 -10.88 10.02
CA ALA A 144 7.43 -11.19 8.92
C ALA A 144 7.96 -10.71 7.56
N LEU A 145 8.61 -9.54 7.53
CA LEU A 145 9.32 -8.98 6.37
C LEU A 145 10.65 -9.69 6.09
N SER A 146 11.26 -10.35 7.07
CA SER A 146 12.50 -11.11 6.90
C SER A 146 12.25 -12.49 6.28
N LEU A 147 11.08 -13.09 6.50
CA LEU A 147 10.68 -14.36 5.90
C LEU A 147 10.77 -14.38 4.35
N PRO A 148 10.28 -13.37 3.59
CA PRO A 148 10.44 -13.36 2.14
C PRO A 148 11.89 -13.18 1.67
N LEU A 149 12.71 -12.38 2.38
CA LEU A 149 14.14 -12.22 2.06
C LEU A 149 14.91 -13.53 2.21
N ILE A 150 14.52 -14.35 3.20
CA ILE A 150 15.10 -15.68 3.42
C ILE A 150 14.61 -16.66 2.34
N GLN A 151 13.34 -16.61 1.93
CA GLN A 151 12.81 -17.43 0.83
C GLN A 151 13.47 -17.07 -0.51
N GLU A 152 13.69 -15.80 -0.81
CA GLU A 152 14.35 -15.35 -2.03
C GLU A 152 15.82 -15.77 -2.05
N LYS A 153 16.55 -15.63 -0.93
CA LYS A 153 17.90 -16.18 -0.79
C LYS A 153 17.95 -17.70 -0.91
N TYR A 154 16.96 -18.41 -0.37
CA TYR A 154 16.91 -19.87 -0.45
C TYR A 154 16.63 -20.36 -1.88
N HIS A 155 15.72 -19.69 -2.60
CA HIS A 155 15.46 -19.97 -4.01
C HIS A 155 16.61 -19.55 -4.94
N ALA A 156 17.31 -18.46 -4.63
CA ALA A 156 18.50 -18.02 -5.36
C ALA A 156 19.69 -19.00 -5.16
N MET A 157 19.92 -19.48 -3.94
CA MET A 157 20.93 -20.52 -3.68
C MET A 157 20.60 -21.84 -4.38
N ARG A 158 19.32 -22.19 -4.51
CA ARG A 158 18.91 -23.42 -5.19
C ARG A 158 19.02 -23.34 -6.72
N LYS A 159 18.94 -22.14 -7.31
CA LYS A 159 19.18 -21.91 -8.76
C LYS A 159 20.65 -21.75 -9.14
N GLY A 160 21.54 -21.48 -8.19
CA GLY A 160 22.99 -21.48 -8.40
C GLY A 160 23.65 -22.86 -8.30
N ALA A 161 22.86 -23.91 -8.04
CA ALA A 161 23.31 -25.29 -7.88
C ALA A 161 22.76 -26.23 -8.97
N GLU A 162 22.10 -25.69 -10.00
CA GLU A 162 21.68 -26.40 -11.23
C GLU A 162 22.51 -25.91 -12.43
#